data_AF-A0A0Q6EP02-F1
#
_entry.id   AF-A0A0Q6EP02-F1
#
_cell.length_a   1.000
_cell.length_b   1.000
_cell.length_c   1.000
_cell.angle_alpha   90.00
_cell.angle_beta   90.00
_cell.angle_gamma   90.00
#
_symmetry.space_group_name_H-M   'P 1'
#
loop_
_entity.id
_entity.type
_entity.pdbx_description
1 polymer ?
#
loop_
_entity_poly.entity_id
_entity_poly.type
_entity_poly.pdbx_seq_one_letter_code
_entity_poly.pdbx_strand_id
1 'polypeptide(L)'
;MKSWLVALTVLCLSGCVSEPRSPYAISLSPSSYLRPPQPNTAPRGSVEFCRNYGRQTAENRMRTARGFNGRGPNGMDLASAEQAGERAALRCASGRLN
;
A
#
# COMPACT_ATOMS: atom_id res chain seq x y z
N MET A 1 -44.57 -7.81 -37.15
CA MET A 1 -44.10 -7.88 -35.76
C MET A 1 -42.76 -8.59 -35.79
N LYS A 2 -41.65 -7.85 -35.90
CA LYS A 2 -40.35 -8.38 -36.35
C LYS A 2 -39.24 -7.80 -35.45
N SER A 3 -38.72 -8.67 -34.59
CA SER A 3 -37.32 -8.75 -34.14
C SER A 3 -36.64 -7.47 -33.66
N TRP A 4 -36.97 -7.04 -32.45
CA TRP A 4 -36.18 -6.07 -31.66
C TRP A 4 -35.53 -6.79 -30.47
N LEU A 5 -34.51 -7.62 -30.70
CA LEU A 5 -33.92 -8.43 -29.63
C LEU A 5 -32.47 -8.83 -29.92
N VAL A 6 -31.60 -7.88 -30.28
CA VAL A 6 -30.14 -8.16 -30.45
C VAL A 6 -29.24 -7.04 -29.91
N ALA A 7 -29.75 -6.08 -29.11
CA ALA A 7 -28.95 -4.92 -28.69
C ALA A 7 -28.46 -4.94 -27.24
N LEU A 8 -28.64 -6.04 -26.48
CA LEU A 8 -28.43 -6.03 -25.02
C LEU A 8 -27.26 -6.88 -24.50
N THR A 9 -26.31 -7.27 -25.35
CA THR A 9 -25.19 -8.17 -24.96
C THR A 9 -23.80 -7.52 -24.99
N VAL A 10 -23.66 -6.23 -25.32
CA VAL A 10 -22.34 -5.59 -25.51
C VAL A 10 -21.84 -4.80 -24.28
N LEU A 11 -22.65 -4.59 -23.23
CA LEU A 11 -22.29 -3.69 -22.12
C LEU A 11 -21.60 -4.31 -20.88
N CYS A 12 -21.31 -5.61 -20.84
CA CYS A 12 -20.78 -6.25 -19.62
C CYS A 12 -19.27 -6.55 -19.60
N LEU A 13 -18.47 -6.12 -20.60
CA LEU A 13 -17.03 -6.45 -20.65
C LEU A 13 -16.05 -5.28 -20.36
N SER A 14 -16.53 -4.10 -19.98
CA SER A 14 -15.64 -2.97 -19.64
C SER A 14 -15.13 -2.94 -18.18
N GLY A 15 -15.24 -4.06 -17.44
CA GLY A 15 -14.99 -4.08 -15.99
C GLY A 15 -13.58 -4.50 -15.53
N CYS A 16 -12.74 -5.11 -16.37
CA CYS A 16 -11.36 -5.47 -16.00
C CYS A 16 -10.36 -4.37 -16.40
N VAL A 17 -10.56 -3.16 -15.90
CA VAL A 17 -9.48 -2.17 -15.89
C VAL A 17 -8.70 -2.43 -14.62
N SER A 18 -7.56 -3.12 -14.74
CA SER A 18 -6.57 -3.19 -13.67
C SER A 18 -6.20 -1.77 -13.29
N GLU A 19 -6.72 -1.27 -12.16
CA GLU A 19 -6.34 0.06 -11.67
C GLU A 19 -4.81 0.14 -11.60
N PRO A 20 -4.19 1.22 -12.11
CA PRO A 20 -2.76 1.38 -12.00
C PRO A 20 -2.40 1.41 -10.51
N ARG A 21 -1.79 0.32 -10.04
CA ARG A 21 -1.35 0.18 -8.65
C ARG A 21 -0.45 1.37 -8.34
N SER A 22 -0.80 2.13 -7.30
CA SER A 22 -0.07 3.34 -6.92
C SER A 22 1.45 3.07 -6.89
N PRO A 23 2.31 3.96 -7.44
CA PRO A 23 3.75 3.79 -7.37
C PRO A 23 4.28 3.79 -5.91
N TYR A 24 3.42 4.18 -4.96
CA TYR A 24 3.68 4.21 -3.53
C TYR A 24 3.00 3.08 -2.77
N ALA A 25 2.41 2.09 -3.46
CA ALA A 25 1.76 0.96 -2.82
C ALA A 25 2.75 0.24 -1.90
N ILE A 26 2.33 -0.03 -0.66
CA ILE A 26 3.16 -0.69 0.34
C ILE A 26 2.59 -2.08 0.55
N SER A 27 3.43 -3.08 0.33
CA SER A 27 3.15 -4.46 0.74
C SER A 27 4.26 -4.92 1.68
N LEU A 28 3.87 -5.35 2.86
CA LEU A 28 4.77 -5.89 3.86
C LEU A 28 4.78 -7.41 3.78
N SER A 29 5.97 -7.99 3.74
CA SER A 29 6.11 -9.41 4.01
C SER A 29 6.06 -9.66 5.52
N PRO A 30 5.62 -10.84 5.98
CA PRO A 30 5.61 -11.20 7.41
C PRO A 30 6.99 -11.07 8.09
N SER A 31 8.08 -11.09 7.32
CA SER A 31 9.45 -10.98 7.82
C SER A 31 10.03 -9.55 7.80
N SER A 32 9.41 -8.60 7.10
CA SER A 32 9.99 -7.26 6.91
C SER A 32 10.08 -6.48 8.22
N TYR A 33 9.07 -6.60 9.09
CA TYR A 33 9.02 -5.92 10.40
C TYR A 33 9.83 -6.62 11.50
N LEU A 34 10.36 -7.82 11.25
CA LEU A 34 11.23 -8.54 12.19
C LEU A 34 12.69 -8.08 12.07
N ARG A 35 13.09 -7.59 10.90
CA ARG A 35 14.45 -7.13 10.64
C ARG A 35 14.69 -5.75 11.27
N PRO A 36 15.93 -5.43 11.67
CA PRO A 36 16.28 -4.06 12.03
C PRO A 36 15.98 -3.09 10.87
N PRO A 37 15.46 -1.89 11.15
CA PRO A 37 15.19 -0.92 10.09
C PRO A 37 16.51 -0.53 9.43
N GLN A 38 16.52 -0.55 8.10
CA GLN A 38 17.68 -0.15 7.31
C GLN A 38 17.61 1.33 6.96
N PRO A 39 18.74 2.06 6.98
CA PRO A 39 18.78 3.45 6.54
C PRO A 39 18.30 3.58 5.09
N ASN A 40 17.53 4.62 4.82
CA ASN A 40 17.07 4.91 3.46
C ASN A 40 18.20 5.56 2.67
N THR A 41 18.79 4.82 1.72
CA THR A 41 19.91 5.28 0.89
C THR A 41 19.46 5.94 -0.42
N ALA A 42 18.16 5.97 -0.71
CA ALA A 42 17.65 6.58 -1.93
C ALA A 42 17.80 8.12 -1.88
N PRO A 43 17.94 8.79 -3.04
CA PRO A 43 18.05 10.25 -3.09
C PRO A 43 16.80 10.92 -2.52
N ARG A 44 16.96 11.93 -1.65
CA ARG A 44 15.81 12.71 -1.14
C ARG A 44 15.00 13.31 -2.28
N GLY A 45 13.68 13.28 -2.17
CA GLY A 45 12.76 13.76 -3.21
C GLY A 45 12.51 12.77 -4.36
N SER A 46 13.24 11.65 -4.43
CA SER A 46 12.92 10.58 -5.38
C SER A 46 11.66 9.80 -4.97
N VAL A 47 10.97 9.22 -5.96
CA VAL A 47 9.85 8.29 -5.72
C VAL A 47 10.28 7.14 -4.83
N GLU A 48 11.49 6.62 -5.05
CA GLU A 48 12.03 5.51 -4.28
C GLU A 48 12.29 5.88 -2.81
N PHE A 49 12.76 7.10 -2.55
CA PHE A 49 12.91 7.59 -1.18
C PHE A 49 11.57 7.61 -0.44
N CYS A 50 10.52 8.13 -1.08
CA CYS A 50 9.19 8.17 -0.47
C CYS A 50 8.57 6.78 -0.30
N ARG A 51 8.79 5.86 -1.24
CA ARG A 51 8.38 4.46 -1.10
C ARG A 51 9.09 3.78 0.07
N ASN A 52 10.41 3.96 0.20
CA ASN A 52 11.19 3.43 1.30
C ASN A 52 10.75 4.03 2.65
N TYR A 53 10.44 5.32 2.69
CA TYR A 53 9.89 5.99 3.87
C TYR A 53 8.52 5.43 4.27
N GLY A 54 7.61 5.22 3.31
CA GLY A 54 6.33 4.55 3.55
C GLY A 54 6.49 3.13 4.08
N ARG A 55 7.42 2.35 3.50
CA ARG A 55 7.72 1.00 3.97
C ARG A 55 8.23 0.99 5.42
N GLN A 56 9.19 1.86 5.76
CA GLN A 56 9.68 1.99 7.14
C GLN A 56 8.58 2.40 8.11
N THR A 57 7.67 3.29 7.68
CA THR A 57 6.50 3.69 8.47
C THR A 57 5.61 2.48 8.79
N ALA A 58 5.33 1.66 7.78
CA ALA A 58 4.52 0.45 7.93
C ALA A 58 5.21 -0.59 8.83
N GLU A 59 6.51 -0.85 8.61
CA GLU A 59 7.32 -1.77 9.43
C GLU A 59 7.35 -1.34 10.91
N ASN A 60 7.50 -0.04 11.18
CA ASN A 60 7.49 0.50 12.53
C ASN A 60 6.14 0.29 13.20
N ARG A 61 5.03 0.51 12.49
CA ARG A 61 3.68 0.27 13.03
C ARG A 61 3.46 -1.20 13.38
N MET A 62 3.91 -2.12 12.54
CA MET A 62 3.86 -3.56 12.83
C MET A 62 4.72 -3.96 14.03
N ARG A 63 5.91 -3.34 14.15
CA ARG A 63 6.79 -3.53 15.31
C ARG A 63 6.11 -3.07 16.60
N THR A 64 5.42 -1.93 16.57
CA THR A 64 4.62 -1.42 17.71
C THR A 64 3.46 -2.36 18.04
N ALA A 65 2.68 -2.78 17.05
CA ALA A 65 1.55 -3.71 17.24
C ALA A 65 1.99 -5.04 17.87
N ARG A 66 3.16 -5.57 17.44
CA ARG A 66 3.79 -6.74 18.06
C ARG A 66 4.12 -6.53 19.53
N GLY A 67 4.62 -5.35 19.90
CA GLY A 67 4.98 -5.02 21.28
C GLY A 67 3.79 -4.82 22.22
N PHE A 68 2.63 -4.40 21.67
CA PHE A 68 1.45 -4.04 22.48
C PHE A 68 0.56 -5.24 22.84
N ASN A 69 0.42 -6.21 21.92
CA ASN A 69 -0.66 -7.21 22.03
C ASN A 69 -0.25 -8.56 22.64
N GLY A 70 1.04 -8.84 22.85
CA GLY A 70 1.55 -10.12 23.38
C GLY A 70 1.32 -11.36 22.49
N ARG A 71 0.31 -11.32 21.61
CA ARG A 71 -0.08 -12.35 20.62
C ARG A 71 0.55 -12.14 19.24
N GLY A 72 1.34 -11.08 19.08
CA GLY A 72 1.87 -10.67 17.77
C GLY A 72 0.83 -9.94 16.91
N PRO A 73 1.26 -9.34 15.79
CA PRO A 73 0.38 -8.61 14.90
C PRO A 73 -0.51 -9.55 14.09
N ASN A 74 -1.76 -9.15 13.86
CA ASN A 74 -2.74 -9.90 13.08
C ASN A 74 -2.91 -9.31 11.65
N GLY A 75 -3.80 -9.90 10.84
CA GLY A 75 -4.05 -9.43 9.47
C GLY A 75 -4.62 -8.00 9.38
N MET A 76 -5.37 -7.55 10.40
CA MET A 76 -5.87 -6.18 10.47
C MET A 76 -4.74 -5.19 10.78
N ASP A 77 -3.81 -5.57 11.66
CA ASP A 77 -2.61 -4.77 11.95
C ASP A 77 -1.76 -4.60 10.68
N LEU A 78 -1.61 -5.68 9.90
CA LEU A 78 -0.90 -5.67 8.61
C LEU A 78 -1.54 -4.69 7.62
N ALA A 79 -2.84 -4.84 7.36
CA ALA A 79 -3.56 -3.96 6.43
C ALA A 79 -3.53 -2.49 6.89
N SER A 80 -3.68 -2.25 8.20
CA SER A 80 -3.58 -0.91 8.78
C SER A 80 -2.17 -0.31 8.61
N ALA A 81 -1.13 -1.14 8.77
CA ALA A 81 0.25 -0.72 8.59
C ALA A 81 0.59 -0.40 7.14
N GLU A 82 0.17 -1.23 6.20
CA GLU A 82 0.33 -0.97 4.77
C GLU A 82 -0.36 0.34 4.37
N GLN A 83 -1.62 0.55 4.78
CA GLN A 83 -2.35 1.79 4.51
C GLN A 83 -1.66 3.02 5.13
N ALA A 84 -1.14 2.90 6.36
CA ALA A 84 -0.38 3.97 6.99
C ALA A 84 0.91 4.30 6.24
N GLY A 85 1.61 3.26 5.76
CA GLY A 85 2.81 3.40 4.94
C GLY A 85 2.52 4.09 3.61
N GLU A 86 1.45 3.69 2.91
CA GLU A 86 1.03 4.33 1.65
C GLU A 86 0.71 5.80 1.85
N ARG A 87 -0.05 6.13 2.91
CA ARG A 87 -0.34 7.53 3.26
C ARG A 87 0.94 8.32 3.56
N ALA A 88 1.92 7.71 4.24
CA ALA A 88 3.20 8.36 4.53
C ALA A 88 4.04 8.58 3.25
N ALA A 89 4.06 7.61 2.34
CA ALA A 89 4.74 7.74 1.05
C ALA A 89 4.11 8.85 0.18
N LEU A 90 2.77 8.93 0.13
CA LEU A 90 2.07 10.00 -0.57
C LEU A 90 2.34 11.38 0.05
N ARG A 91 2.34 11.48 1.38
CA ARG A 91 2.70 12.72 2.09
C ARG A 91 4.14 13.15 1.77
N CYS A 92 5.08 12.22 1.78
CA CYS A 92 6.46 12.45 1.35
C CYS A 92 6.53 12.98 -0.08
N ALA A 93 5.81 12.34 -1.01
CA ALA A 93 5.78 12.76 -2.41
C ALA A 93 5.20 14.17 -2.60
N SER A 94 4.26 14.57 -1.73
CA SER A 94 3.68 15.92 -1.71
C SER A 94 4.56 16.98 -1.00
N GLY A 95 5.75 16.60 -0.52
CA GLY A 95 6.65 17.49 0.22
C GLY A 95 6.22 17.75 1.68
N ARG A 96 5.27 16.99 2.23
CA ARG A 96 4.74 17.15 3.59
C ARG A 96 5.26 16.03 4.50
N LEU A 97 6.46 16.18 5.03
CA LEU A 97 7.11 15.19 5.90
C LEU A 97 6.84 15.38 7.40
N ASN A 98 5.79 16.12 7.78
CA ASN A 98 5.41 16.37 9.17
C ASN A 98 4.47 15.30 9.74
#